data_AF-A0A3D9S0T4-F1
#
_entry.id   AF-A0A3D9S0T4-F1
#
_cell.length_a   1.000
_cell.length_b   1.000
_cell.length_c   1.000
_cell.angle_alpha   90.00
_cell.angle_beta   90.00
_cell.angle_gamma   90.00
#
_symmetry.space_group_name_H-M   'P 1'
#
loop_
_entity.id
_entity.type
_entity.pdbx_description
1 polymer ?
#
loop_
_entity_poly.entity_id
_entity_poly.type
_entity_poly.pdbx_seq_one_letter_code
_entity_poly.pdbx_strand_id
1 'polypeptide(L)' 'MIANNIFKAIGDFFTNVLFSPYNEIRAMDNWWLQNTVSWIFIIITFIAFFYWIGEIRKYKKAGNE' A
#
# COMPACT_ATOMS: atom_id res chain seq x y z
N MET A 1 1.04 0.40 -32.97
CA MET A 1 1.04 1.52 -31.99
C MET A 1 1.92 1.12 -30.81
N ILE A 2 3.17 1.60 -30.77
CA ILE A 2 4.23 1.14 -29.84
C ILE A 2 3.84 1.37 -28.37
N ALA A 3 3.10 2.44 -28.07
CA ALA A 3 2.60 2.75 -26.73
C ALA A 3 1.80 1.59 -26.12
N ASN A 4 0.87 0.97 -26.88
CA ASN A 4 0.09 -0.17 -26.38
C ASN A 4 0.96 -1.38 -26.03
N ASN A 5 2.08 -1.59 -26.73
CA ASN A 5 2.99 -2.69 -26.46
C ASN A 5 3.81 -2.44 -25.18
N ILE A 6 4.21 -1.19 -24.92
CA ILE A 6 4.92 -0.82 -23.69
C ILE A 6 3.99 -0.97 -22.48
N PHE A 7 2.76 -0.45 -22.54
CA PHE A 7 1.80 -0.62 -21.44
C PHE A 7 1.43 -2.08 -21.20
N LYS A 8 1.33 -2.89 -22.25
CA LYS A 8 1.09 -4.34 -22.12
C LYS A 8 2.27 -5.05 -21.46
N ALA A 9 3.50 -4.74 -21.85
CA ALA A 9 4.70 -5.32 -21.25
C ALA A 9 4.84 -4.93 -19.77
N ILE A 10 4.53 -3.68 -19.42
CA ILE A 10 4.47 -3.23 -18.02
C ILE A 10 3.38 -4.02 -17.28
N GLY A 11 2.17 -4.11 -17.82
CA GLY A 11 1.08 -4.89 -17.23
C GLY A 11 1.49 -6.34 -16.97
N ASP A 12 2.06 -7.03 -17.96
CA ASP A 12 2.51 -8.41 -17.83
C ASP A 12 3.62 -8.55 -16.78
N PHE A 13 4.57 -7.61 -16.70
CA PHE A 13 5.59 -7.61 -15.67
C PHE A 13 4.99 -7.48 -14.27
N PHE A 14 4.09 -6.52 -14.05
CA PHE A 14 3.50 -6.33 -12.73
C PHE A 14 2.62 -7.52 -12.33
N THR A 15 1.82 -8.06 -13.26
CA THR A 15 0.85 -9.11 -12.93
C THR A 15 1.48 -10.49 -12.81
N ASN A 16 2.38 -10.85 -13.72
CA ASN A 16 2.94 -12.20 -13.83
C ASN A 16 4.32 -12.34 -13.19
N VAL A 17 5.07 -11.24 -13.00
CA VAL A 17 6.41 -11.27 -12.39
C VAL A 17 6.37 -10.67 -10.99
N LEU A 18 6.05 -9.38 -10.88
CA LEU A 18 6.13 -8.65 -9.60
C LEU A 18 5.12 -9.16 -8.57
N PHE A 19 3.87 -9.42 -8.98
CA PHE A 19 2.79 -9.84 -8.09
C PHE A 19 2.58 -11.35 -8.03
N SER A 20 3.43 -12.16 -8.68
CA SER A 20 3.41 -13.62 -8.51
C SER A 20 3.39 -14.07 -7.04
N PRO A 21 4.28 -13.59 -6.15
CA PRO A 21 4.24 -13.99 -4.74
C PRO A 21 2.98 -13.51 -4.01
N TYR A 22 2.41 -12.37 -4.42
CA TYR A 22 1.16 -11.87 -3.84
C TYR A 22 -0.04 -12.76 -4.21
N ASN A 23 -0.05 -13.33 -5.42
CA ASN A 23 -1.08 -14.28 -5.83
C ASN A 23 -1.10 -15.53 -4.94
N GLU A 24 0.07 -16.03 -4.54
CA GLU A 24 0.19 -17.17 -3.62
C GLU A 24 -0.34 -16.85 -2.23
N ILE A 25 0.02 -15.69 -1.67
CA ILE A 25 -0.47 -15.23 -0.36
C ILE A 25 -2.00 -15.08 -0.39
N ARG A 26 -2.54 -14.52 -1.49
CA ARG A 26 -4.00 -14.33 -1.64
C ARG A 26 -4.76 -15.65 -1.80
N ALA A 27 -4.10 -16.70 -2.25
CA ALA A 27 -4.70 -18.03 -2.43
C ALA A 27 -4.71 -18.88 -1.16
N MET A 28 -4.15 -18.38 -0.04
CA MET A 28 -4.16 -19.08 1.24
C MET A 28 -5.58 -19.17 1.84
N ASP A 29 -5.92 -20.32 2.42
CA ASP A 29 -7.22 -20.56 3.08
C ASP A 29 -7.39 -19.79 4.40
N ASN A 30 -6.28 -19.44 5.06
CA ASN A 30 -6.34 -18.70 6.32
C ASN A 30 -6.59 -17.21 6.04
N TRP A 31 -7.78 -16.76 6.44
CA TRP A 31 -8.22 -15.37 6.29
C TRP A 31 -7.22 -14.34 6.83
N TRP A 32 -6.56 -14.61 7.96
CA TRP A 32 -5.57 -13.69 8.53
C TRP A 32 -4.33 -13.58 7.66
N LEU A 33 -3.82 -14.72 7.18
CA LEU A 33 -2.64 -14.75 6.31
C LEU A 33 -2.91 -14.10 4.95
N GLN A 34 -4.06 -14.41 4.35
CA GLN A 34 -4.53 -13.83 3.09
C GLN A 34 -4.59 -12.29 3.14
N ASN A 35 -4.98 -11.72 4.28
CA ASN A 35 -5.14 -10.29 4.47
C ASN A 35 -3.92 -9.59 5.10
N THR A 36 -2.79 -10.29 5.30
CA THR A 36 -1.62 -9.74 6.01
C THR A 36 -1.11 -8.44 5.40
N VAL A 37 -1.06 -8.35 4.06
CA VAL A 37 -0.62 -7.14 3.35
C VAL A 37 -1.58 -5.97 3.61
N SER A 38 -2.89 -6.22 3.61
CA SER A 38 -3.91 -5.22 3.94
C SER A 38 -3.74 -4.71 5.38
N TRP A 39 -3.50 -5.61 6.34
CA TRP A 39 -3.24 -5.26 7.73
C TRP A 39 -2.00 -4.37 7.88
N ILE A 40 -0.91 -4.69 7.17
CA ILE A 40 0.31 -3.87 7.17
C ILE A 40 0.02 -2.46 6.67
N PHE A 41 -0.69 -2.31 5.53
CA PHE A 41 -1.04 -1.00 5.01
C PHE A 41 -1.95 -0.20 5.93
N ILE A 42 -2.92 -0.85 6.57
CA ILE A 42 -3.80 -0.21 7.55
C ILE A 42 -2.98 0.32 8.73
N ILE A 43 -2.06 -0.48 9.27
CA ILE A 43 -1.19 -0.08 10.39
C ILE A 43 -0.33 1.13 10.00
N ILE A 44 0.34 1.08 8.84
CA ILE A 44 1.18 2.18 8.35
C ILE A 44 0.35 3.46 8.20
N THR A 45 -0.85 3.34 7.62
CA THR A 45 -1.76 4.48 7.43
C THR A 45 -2.17 5.09 8.77
N PHE A 46 -2.52 4.27 9.76
CA PHE A 46 -2.87 4.77 11.09
C PHE A 46 -1.69 5.44 11.79
N ILE A 47 -0.48 4.87 11.72
CA ILE A 47 0.72 5.49 12.28
C ILE A 47 0.96 6.87 11.66
N ALA A 48 0.93 6.96 10.33
CA ALA A 48 1.09 8.23 9.62
C ALA A 48 -0.01 9.24 9.97
N PHE A 49 -1.25 8.77 10.08
CA PHE A 49 -2.40 9.59 10.47
C PHE A 49 -2.26 10.16 11.88
N PHE A 50 -1.91 9.34 12.87
CA PHE A 50 -1.69 9.81 14.24
C PHE A 50 -0.48 10.73 14.37
N TYR A 51 0.60 10.44 13.63
CA TYR A 51 1.75 11.34 13.54
C TYR A 51 1.33 12.72 13.04
N TRP A 52 0.58 12.78 11.93
CA TRP A 52 0.15 14.06 11.35
C TRP A 52 -0.84 14.79 12.27
N ILE A 53 -1.81 14.11 12.88
CA ILE A 53 -2.66 14.78 13.91
C ILE A 53 -1.82 15.35 15.06
N GLY A 54 -0.78 14.63 15.49
CA GLY A 54 0.16 15.09 16.50
C GLY A 54 0.88 16.37 16.09
N GLU A 55 1.42 16.41 14.88
CA GLU A 55 2.10 17.60 14.35
C GLU A 55 1.14 18.79 14.20
N ILE A 56 -0.08 18.62 13.67
CA ILE A 56 -1.08 19.71 13.59
C ILE A 56 -1.32 20.33 14.98
N ARG A 57 -1.46 19.50 16.01
CA ARG A 57 -1.67 19.97 17.39
C ARG A 57 -0.46 20.72 17.94
N LYS A 58 0.76 20.30 17.60
CA LYS A 58 1.99 21.01 17.98
C LYS A 58 2.06 22.39 17.32
N TYR A 59 1.80 22.49 16.02
CA TYR A 59 1.76 23.78 15.32
C TYR A 59 0.72 24.72 15.93
N LYS A 60 -0.51 24.22 16.15
CA LYS A 60 -1.58 24.99 16.81
C LYS A 60 -1.18 25.48 18.20
N LYS A 61 -0.49 24.65 18.99
CA LYS A 61 -0.04 25.03 20.35
C LYS A 61 1.11 26.04 20.33
N ALA A 62 1.96 25.99 19.31
CA ALA A 62 3.10 26.90 19.17
C ALA A 62 2.68 28.33 18.78
N GLY A 63 1.41 28.58 18.46
CA GLY A 63 0.93 29.89 18.00
C GLY A 63 1.38 30.23 16.57
N ASN A 64 1.91 29.23 15.86
CA ASN A 64 2.27 29.33 14.46
C ASN A 64 1.07 28.80 13.67
N GLU A 65 0.11 29.68 13.41
CA GLU A 65 -1.03 29.38 12.53
C GLU A 65 -0.57 29.08 11.10
#